data_AF-A0A2V8G223-F1
#
_entry.id   AF-A0A2V8G223-F1
#
_cell.length_a   1.000
_cell.length_b   1.000
_cell.length_c   1.000
_cell.angle_alpha   90.00
_cell.angle_beta   90.00
_cell.angle_gamma   90.00
#
_symmetry.space_group_name_H-M   'P 1'
#
loop_
_entity.id
_entity.type
_entity.pdbx_description
1 polymer ?
#
loop_
_entity_poly.entity_id
_entity_poly.type
_entity_poly.pdbx_seq_one_letter_code
_entity_poly.pdbx_strand_id
1 'polypeptide(L)'
;MIMRGMALVATVVMIGAEGPASAQTRAPGSDALRQQIERRFDVLPLHNGLALHPKSPMRADRSVRSIELTDHTIAVDGTPVTGVELRDKLGDDADLVLRLSYLEPDARRALLEMDSAAMPQTPEAPPGPPRAPPAPRRSRHSDDRVRIGGSVTVDADESVGDVVVIGGSAHIQGEVKGDVMVVGGLVELGPHADVRNDVTVVGGTLRRDPNAHIGGRLNEVGPGLNLHGLRVGRVPFGPAMLFWGTMWGGLFAFISTVIRIAILCILASLVLLVGHDYVERISTRAAAEPVKAGLVGVLAQLLFLPLLIVTIVVLVVTIIGIPFLALVPFVVLGLVVLLIVGFTAVAYQVGRLVSARLGSATLNPYLTVIVGILAVLTPVLLGRILGIGGPLLLPLALPVLLIGFLAEYLAWTVGFGAVALNQFDKKESASAAGG
;
A
#
# COMPACT_ATOMS: atom_id res chain seq x y z
N MET A 1 47.43 -14.61 -12.03
CA MET A 1 48.53 -15.18 -11.24
C MET A 1 49.56 -14.09 -10.98
N ILE A 2 49.68 -13.66 -9.71
CA ILE A 2 50.83 -12.95 -9.08
C ILE A 2 50.99 -11.47 -9.50
N MET A 3 50.54 -10.46 -8.74
CA MET A 3 50.94 -9.97 -7.41
C MET A 3 52.28 -9.20 -7.39
N ARG A 4 52.26 -8.07 -6.65
CA ARG A 4 53.32 -7.11 -6.23
C ARG A 4 53.40 -5.85 -7.12
N GLY A 5 53.26 -4.62 -6.65
CA GLY A 5 53.31 -4.05 -5.30
C GLY A 5 54.36 -2.93 -5.28
N MET A 6 53.99 -1.69 -4.93
CA MET A 6 54.89 -0.77 -4.20
C MET A 6 54.14 0.49 -3.77
N ALA A 7 54.19 0.72 -2.46
CA ALA A 7 53.77 1.93 -1.77
C ALA A 7 54.89 2.99 -1.82
N LEU A 8 54.51 4.27 -1.81
CA LEU A 8 55.35 5.36 -1.31
C LEU A 8 54.45 6.55 -0.89
N VAL A 9 54.17 6.71 0.41
CA VAL A 9 54.74 7.71 1.33
C VAL A 9 54.32 9.17 1.04
N ALA A 10 53.52 9.73 1.95
CA ALA A 10 53.77 11.05 2.54
C ALA A 10 52.89 11.23 3.79
N THR A 11 53.54 11.17 4.95
CA THR A 11 53.01 11.47 6.29
C THR A 11 53.22 12.97 6.60
N VAL A 12 52.60 13.42 7.71
CA VAL A 12 52.87 14.65 8.50
C VAL A 12 52.19 15.91 7.90
N VAL A 13 51.47 16.78 8.61
CA VAL A 13 51.61 17.34 9.96
C VAL A 13 50.24 17.83 10.48
N MET A 14 49.91 17.51 11.73
CA MET A 14 49.03 18.31 12.60
C MET A 14 49.89 19.36 13.32
N ILE A 15 49.47 20.62 13.39
CA ILE A 15 49.72 21.63 14.45
C ILE A 15 48.98 22.93 14.08
N GLY A 16 48.05 23.40 14.91
CA GLY A 16 48.16 24.69 15.64
C GLY A 16 47.02 25.64 15.22
N ALA A 17 46.04 25.96 16.08
CA ALA A 17 46.05 26.95 17.16
C ALA A 17 45.29 28.23 16.75
N GLU A 18 44.26 28.56 17.55
CA GLU A 18 43.75 29.88 17.95
C GLU A 18 43.52 30.99 16.89
N GLY A 19 42.28 31.52 16.83
CA GLY A 19 41.89 32.64 15.95
C GLY A 19 42.41 34.01 16.43
N PRO A 20 41.80 35.16 16.07
CA PRO A 20 40.85 35.46 14.99
C PRO A 20 41.43 36.48 13.98
N ALA A 21 41.13 36.37 12.68
CA ALA A 21 41.35 37.47 11.74
C ALA A 21 40.47 37.33 10.51
N SER A 22 39.46 38.18 10.46
CA SER A 22 38.66 38.53 9.29
C SER A 22 39.54 39.00 8.14
N ALA A 23 39.66 38.17 7.10
CA ALA A 23 39.94 38.57 5.72
C ALA A 23 39.78 37.34 4.81
N GLN A 24 38.56 36.79 4.71
CA GLN A 24 38.27 35.83 3.65
C GLN A 24 38.32 36.55 2.31
N THR A 25 39.38 36.25 1.56
CA THR A 25 39.61 36.69 0.20
C THR A 25 38.38 36.35 -0.66
N ARG A 26 37.62 37.38 -1.02
CA ARG A 26 36.44 37.32 -1.90
C ARG A 26 36.85 36.64 -3.20
N ALA A 27 36.25 35.49 -3.53
CA ALA A 27 36.63 34.72 -4.71
C ALA A 27 36.35 35.54 -5.99
N PRO A 28 37.31 35.66 -6.94
CA PRO A 28 37.15 36.42 -8.17
C PRO A 28 36.04 35.80 -9.03
N GLY A 29 34.84 36.39 -8.98
CA GLY A 29 33.63 35.88 -9.63
C GLY A 29 32.36 36.03 -8.77
N SER A 30 32.52 36.09 -7.46
CA SER A 30 31.41 36.30 -6.50
C SER A 30 30.79 37.70 -6.62
N ASP A 31 31.61 38.73 -6.85
CA ASP A 31 31.15 40.12 -7.01
C ASP A 31 30.36 40.34 -8.31
N ALA A 32 30.77 39.68 -9.39
CA ALA A 32 30.06 39.74 -10.66
C ALA A 32 28.68 39.06 -10.55
N LEU A 33 28.61 37.92 -9.85
CA LEU A 33 27.36 37.21 -9.59
C LEU A 33 26.43 38.05 -8.69
N ARG A 34 26.96 38.65 -7.63
CA ARG A 34 26.21 39.56 -6.75
C ARG A 34 25.57 40.70 -7.53
N GLN A 35 26.35 41.43 -8.32
CA GLN A 35 25.85 42.55 -9.12
C GLN A 35 24.82 42.11 -10.16
N GLN A 36 24.91 40.89 -10.70
CA GLN A 36 23.92 40.35 -11.63
C GLN A 36 22.60 40.02 -10.92
N ILE A 37 22.67 39.44 -9.72
CA ILE A 37 21.50 39.12 -8.90
C ILE A 37 20.81 40.40 -8.42
N GLU A 38 21.54 41.36 -7.85
CA GLU A 38 20.97 42.62 -7.34
C GLU A 38 20.37 43.50 -8.44
N ARG A 39 20.85 43.38 -9.70
CA ARG A 39 20.25 44.05 -10.85
C ARG A 39 18.89 43.48 -11.24
N ARG A 40 18.69 42.18 -11.02
CA ARG A 40 17.52 41.42 -11.51
C ARG A 40 16.49 41.16 -10.43
N PHE A 41 16.93 41.07 -9.17
CA PHE A 41 16.13 40.65 -8.03
C PHE A 41 16.36 41.59 -6.83
N ASP A 42 15.29 41.83 -6.08
CA ASP A 42 15.36 42.30 -4.70
C ASP A 42 15.52 41.09 -3.78
N VAL A 43 16.58 41.11 -2.96
CA VAL A 43 16.97 40.01 -2.10
C VAL A 43 16.50 40.29 -0.67
N LEU A 44 15.66 39.41 -0.14
CA LEU A 44 15.16 39.49 1.23
C LEU A 44 15.68 38.30 2.04
N PRO A 45 16.32 38.52 3.20
CA PRO A 45 16.75 37.43 4.07
C PRO A 45 15.55 36.73 4.70
N LEU A 46 15.58 35.40 4.73
CA LEU A 46 14.67 34.57 5.52
C LEU A 46 15.46 33.90 6.65
N HIS A 47 14.76 33.47 7.70
CA HIS A 47 15.38 32.77 8.84
C HIS A 47 16.20 31.54 8.39
N ASN A 48 15.71 30.81 7.36
CA ASN A 48 16.32 29.57 6.86
C ASN A 48 16.70 29.65 5.37
N GLY A 49 16.89 30.84 4.80
CA GLY A 49 17.13 30.97 3.36
C GLY A 49 17.12 32.40 2.81
N LEU A 50 16.87 32.52 1.50
CA LEU A 50 16.73 33.79 0.80
C LEU A 50 15.45 33.83 -0.02
N ALA A 51 14.75 34.95 -0.02
CA ALA A 51 13.69 35.23 -0.97
C ALA A 51 14.17 36.24 -2.03
N LEU A 52 14.03 35.90 -3.31
CA LEU A 52 14.33 36.75 -4.44
C LEU A 52 13.02 37.22 -5.08
N HIS A 53 12.84 38.53 -5.19
CA HIS A 53 11.69 39.14 -5.84
C HIS A 53 12.13 39.76 -7.17
N PRO A 54 11.59 39.36 -8.33
CA PRO A 54 11.98 39.94 -9.61
C PRO A 54 11.68 41.44 -9.69
N LYS A 55 12.67 42.28 -10.01
CA LYS A 55 12.51 43.74 -10.19
C LYS A 55 11.70 44.13 -11.43
N SER A 56 11.55 43.20 -12.36
CA SER A 56 10.78 43.39 -13.58
C SER A 56 10.09 42.09 -13.95
N PRO A 57 8.89 42.15 -14.57
CA PRO A 57 8.15 40.97 -14.96
C PRO A 57 8.99 40.10 -15.90
N MET A 58 9.08 38.80 -15.57
CA MET A 58 9.86 37.82 -16.32
C MET A 58 9.18 37.49 -17.66
N ARG A 59 9.98 37.25 -18.69
CA ARG A 59 9.52 37.13 -20.10
C ARG A 59 8.88 35.78 -20.45
N ALA A 60 9.16 34.72 -19.70
CA ALA A 60 8.87 33.35 -20.13
C ALA A 60 7.47 32.83 -19.79
N ASP A 61 6.85 33.24 -18.67
CA ASP A 61 5.44 32.96 -18.36
C ASP A 61 4.94 33.84 -17.19
N ARG A 62 3.61 33.96 -17.04
CA ARG A 62 2.90 34.82 -16.08
C ARG A 62 3.42 34.69 -14.63
N SER A 63 3.80 35.85 -14.10
CA SER A 63 3.77 36.25 -12.68
C SER A 63 4.54 35.37 -11.67
N VAL A 64 5.83 35.10 -11.91
CA VAL A 64 6.74 34.76 -10.80
C VAL A 64 6.86 35.99 -9.90
N ARG A 65 6.36 35.91 -8.67
CA ARG A 65 6.37 37.02 -7.69
C ARG A 65 7.48 36.84 -6.67
N SER A 66 7.72 35.61 -6.22
CA SER A 66 8.77 35.28 -5.28
C SER A 66 9.47 33.97 -5.63
N ILE A 67 10.77 33.92 -5.39
CA ILE A 67 11.59 32.72 -5.51
C ILE A 67 12.28 32.53 -4.16
N GLU A 68 11.98 31.44 -3.46
CA GLU A 68 12.52 31.14 -2.13
C GLU A 68 13.58 30.05 -2.24
N LEU A 69 14.78 30.35 -1.75
CA LEU A 69 15.93 29.45 -1.69
C LEU A 69 16.17 29.06 -0.23
N THR A 70 15.63 27.91 0.14
CA THR A 70 15.89 27.25 1.44
C THR A 70 17.02 26.22 1.25
N ASP A 71 17.69 25.81 2.32
CA ASP A 71 18.90 24.97 2.28
C ASP A 71 18.82 23.70 1.41
N HIS A 72 17.62 23.17 1.17
CA HIS A 72 17.41 21.96 0.36
C HIS A 72 16.32 22.10 -0.71
N THR A 73 15.76 23.29 -0.93
CA THR A 73 14.60 23.44 -1.83
C THR A 73 14.55 24.82 -2.44
N ILE A 74 14.29 24.87 -3.75
CA ILE A 74 13.94 26.08 -4.48
C ILE A 74 12.42 26.06 -4.66
N ALA A 75 11.74 27.08 -4.16
CA ALA A 75 10.31 27.27 -4.37
C ALA A 75 10.05 28.54 -5.19
N VAL A 76 9.09 28.47 -6.11
CA VAL A 76 8.59 29.60 -6.89
C VAL A 76 7.14 29.83 -6.47
N ASP A 77 6.82 31.02 -5.98
CA ASP A 77 5.52 31.40 -5.44
C ASP A 77 4.96 30.41 -4.39
N GLY A 78 5.85 29.90 -3.53
CA GLY A 78 5.52 28.91 -2.50
C GLY A 78 5.39 27.47 -2.99
N THR A 79 5.62 27.19 -4.29
CA THR A 79 5.61 25.84 -4.85
C THR A 79 7.04 25.32 -5.08
N PRO A 80 7.43 24.15 -4.53
CA PRO A 80 8.76 23.60 -4.74
C PRO A 80 8.92 23.17 -6.21
N VAL A 81 10.02 23.58 -6.83
CA VAL A 81 10.32 23.32 -8.24
C VAL A 81 11.68 22.64 -8.41
N THR A 82 11.78 21.80 -9.43
CA THR A 82 13.05 21.20 -9.86
C THR A 82 13.86 22.18 -10.71
N GLY A 83 15.16 21.93 -10.88
CA GLY A 83 16.03 22.79 -11.70
C GLY A 83 15.63 22.87 -13.18
N VAL A 84 14.89 21.89 -13.69
CA VAL A 84 14.33 21.89 -15.06
C VAL A 84 13.11 22.80 -15.12
N GLU A 85 12.16 22.64 -14.20
CA GLU A 85 10.97 23.49 -14.09
C GLU A 85 11.31 24.95 -13.79
N LEU A 86 12.40 25.19 -13.05
CA LEU A 86 12.92 26.53 -12.80
C LEU A 86 13.42 27.19 -14.11
N ARG A 87 14.07 26.44 -15.00
CA ARG A 87 14.50 26.96 -16.32
C ARG A 87 13.32 27.25 -17.23
N ASP A 88 12.31 26.39 -17.21
CA ASP A 88 11.09 26.62 -18.00
C ASP A 88 10.33 27.88 -17.52
N LYS A 89 10.37 28.16 -16.21
CA LYS A 89 9.67 29.32 -15.61
C LYS A 89 10.47 30.63 -15.67
N LEU A 90 11.78 30.60 -15.46
CA LEU A 90 12.61 31.80 -15.34
C LEU A 90 13.44 32.09 -16.62
N GLY A 91 13.56 31.14 -17.56
CA GLY A 91 14.36 31.30 -18.76
C GLY A 91 15.83 31.60 -18.44
N ASP A 92 16.39 32.63 -19.08
CA ASP A 92 17.80 33.04 -18.92
C ASP A 92 18.17 33.41 -17.48
N ASP A 93 17.20 33.82 -16.65
CA ASP A 93 17.43 34.22 -15.25
C ASP A 93 17.55 33.00 -14.32
N ALA A 94 17.17 31.79 -14.77
CA ALA A 94 17.23 30.57 -13.98
C ALA A 94 18.67 30.18 -13.61
N ASP A 95 19.63 30.42 -14.50
CA ASP A 95 21.04 30.08 -14.26
C ASP A 95 21.66 30.91 -13.13
N LEU A 96 21.17 32.13 -12.90
CA LEU A 96 21.61 32.96 -11.78
C LEU A 96 21.10 32.40 -10.44
N VAL A 97 19.83 31.99 -10.40
CA VAL A 97 19.20 31.38 -9.22
C VAL A 97 19.82 30.02 -8.90
N LEU A 98 20.10 29.20 -9.92
CA LEU A 98 20.76 27.91 -9.76
C LEU A 98 22.18 28.07 -9.20
N ARG A 99 22.98 28.99 -9.76
CA ARG A 99 24.32 29.29 -9.24
C ARG A 99 24.28 29.75 -7.79
N LEU A 100 23.29 30.56 -7.42
CA LEU A 100 23.08 30.95 -6.03
C LEU A 100 22.72 29.74 -5.15
N SER A 101 21.86 28.84 -5.62
CA SER A 101 21.46 27.63 -4.86
C SER A 101 22.58 26.63 -4.58
N TYR A 102 23.62 26.61 -5.42
CA TYR A 102 24.79 25.75 -5.24
C TYR A 102 25.84 26.32 -4.28
N LEU A 103 25.70 27.59 -3.85
CA LEU A 103 26.60 28.19 -2.89
C LEU A 103 26.22 27.75 -1.47
N GLU A 104 27.25 27.45 -0.66
CA GLU A 104 27.07 27.16 0.76
C GLU A 104 26.33 28.31 1.47
N PRO A 105 25.48 28.03 2.48
CA PRO A 105 24.68 29.05 3.17
C PRO A 105 25.49 30.25 3.66
N ASP A 106 26.69 30.01 4.19
CA ASP A 106 27.58 31.06 4.70
C ASP A 106 28.23 31.87 3.57
N ALA A 107 28.56 31.22 2.45
CA ALA A 107 29.03 31.89 1.24
C ALA A 107 27.94 32.76 0.60
N ARG A 108 26.66 32.33 0.62
CA ARG A 108 25.52 33.12 0.14
C ARG A 108 25.33 34.39 0.98
N ARG A 109 25.39 34.27 2.31
CA ARG A 109 25.25 35.40 3.25
C ARG A 109 26.39 36.40 3.11
N ALA A 110 27.62 35.92 2.96
CA ALA A 110 28.80 36.75 2.75
C ALA A 110 28.79 37.46 1.38
N LEU A 111 28.33 36.78 0.32
CA LEU A 111 28.27 37.32 -1.04
C LEU A 111 27.32 38.50 -1.16
N LEU A 112 26.20 38.47 -0.43
CA LEU A 112 25.15 39.49 -0.47
C LEU A 112 25.31 40.57 0.62
N GLU A 113 26.46 40.61 1.33
CA GLU A 113 26.73 41.51 2.47
C GLU A 113 25.54 41.65 3.40
N MET A 114 25.01 40.50 3.83
CA MET A 114 23.91 40.44 4.77
C MET A 114 24.45 40.77 6.17
N ASP A 115 24.60 42.05 6.45
CA ASP A 115 24.90 42.53 7.79
C ASP A 115 23.73 42.09 8.69
N SER A 116 24.02 41.30 9.73
CA SER A 116 23.00 40.78 10.66
C SER A 116 22.24 41.89 11.42
N ALA A 117 22.60 43.14 11.17
CA ALA A 117 21.98 44.36 11.70
C ALA A 117 20.74 44.84 10.93
N ALA A 118 20.45 44.34 9.73
CA ALA A 118 19.36 44.83 8.88
C ALA A 118 18.05 43.97 8.95
N MET A 119 17.87 43.15 9.99
CA MET A 119 16.53 42.66 10.31
C MET A 119 15.69 43.85 10.80
N PRO A 120 14.46 44.08 10.29
CA PRO A 120 13.56 45.03 10.92
C PRO A 120 13.26 44.54 12.34
N GLN A 121 13.90 45.14 13.34
CA GLN A 121 13.44 45.04 14.71
C GLN A 121 12.05 45.69 14.72
N THR A 122 11.03 44.89 15.00
CA THR A 122 9.69 45.43 15.25
C THR A 122 9.82 46.52 16.33
N PRO A 123 9.37 47.77 16.10
CA PRO A 123 9.50 48.82 17.11
C PRO A 123 8.90 48.35 18.43
N GLU A 124 9.72 48.40 19.48
CA GLU A 124 9.31 48.07 20.83
C GLU A 124 8.17 49.01 21.23
N ALA A 125 6.96 48.46 21.32
CA ALA A 125 5.78 49.20 21.76
C ALA A 125 6.03 49.72 23.19
N PRO A 126 5.59 50.95 23.51
CA PRO A 126 5.82 51.54 24.83
C PRO A 126 5.32 50.62 25.95
N PRO A 127 6.00 50.61 27.11
CA PRO A 127 5.72 49.66 28.17
C PRO A 127 4.27 49.79 28.63
N GLY A 128 3.46 48.79 28.29
CA GLY A 128 2.12 48.63 28.83
C GLY A 128 2.19 48.40 30.35
N PRO A 129 1.14 48.74 31.10
CA PRO A 129 1.10 48.58 32.56
C PRO A 129 1.43 47.12 32.96
N PRO A 130 2.00 46.92 34.17
CA PRO A 130 2.50 45.61 34.59
C PRO A 130 1.43 44.53 34.38
N ARG A 131 1.78 43.55 33.55
CA ARG A 131 0.92 42.40 33.23
C ARG A 131 0.57 41.72 34.55
N ALA A 132 -0.72 41.67 34.89
CA ALA A 132 -1.21 40.85 35.98
C ALA A 132 -0.69 39.42 35.80
N PRO A 133 -0.34 38.70 36.89
CA PRO A 133 0.04 37.29 36.79
C PRO A 133 -1.03 36.54 36.00
N PRO A 134 -0.66 35.68 35.03
CA PRO A 134 -1.65 34.94 34.25
C PRO A 134 -2.56 34.21 35.22
N ALA A 135 -3.86 34.51 35.16
CA ALA A 135 -4.85 33.76 35.92
C ALA A 135 -4.63 32.27 35.62
N PRO A 136 -4.76 31.36 36.61
CA PRO A 136 -4.64 29.94 36.36
C PRO A 136 -5.63 29.57 35.25
N ARG A 137 -5.08 29.21 34.07
CA ARG A 137 -5.88 28.73 32.94
C ARG A 137 -6.59 27.49 33.45
N ARG A 138 -7.90 27.58 33.66
CA ARG A 138 -8.72 26.42 33.99
C ARG A 138 -8.76 25.57 32.72
N SER A 139 -7.85 24.61 32.59
CA SER A 139 -7.94 23.60 31.54
C SER A 139 -9.26 22.87 31.73
N ARG A 140 -10.11 22.87 30.71
CA ARG A 140 -11.31 22.03 30.74
C ARG A 140 -10.81 20.61 30.60
N HIS A 141 -10.96 19.83 31.67
CA HIS A 141 -10.65 18.42 31.64
C HIS A 141 -11.87 17.67 31.10
N SER A 142 -11.68 17.02 29.96
CA SER A 142 -12.69 16.16 29.35
C SER A 142 -12.17 14.73 29.39
N ASP A 143 -13.08 13.79 29.65
CA ASP A 143 -12.82 12.35 29.50
C ASP A 143 -12.56 12.00 28.01
N ASP A 144 -12.30 10.71 27.77
CA ASP A 144 -12.00 10.15 26.45
C ASP A 144 -13.05 10.49 25.39
N ARG A 145 -12.59 10.75 24.16
CA ARG A 145 -13.42 11.13 23.02
C ARG A 145 -13.35 10.09 21.92
N VAL A 146 -14.44 9.34 21.78
CA VAL A 146 -14.63 8.38 20.68
C VAL A 146 -15.72 8.88 19.74
N ARG A 147 -15.41 9.03 18.45
CA ARG A 147 -16.37 9.43 17.40
C ARG A 147 -16.27 8.52 16.18
N ILE A 148 -17.44 8.12 15.66
CA ILE A 148 -17.57 7.30 14.45
C ILE A 148 -18.34 8.13 13.42
N GLY A 149 -17.75 8.34 12.24
CA GLY A 149 -18.35 9.11 11.13
C GLY A 149 -18.43 10.63 11.34
N GLY A 150 -17.74 11.18 12.35
CA GLY A 150 -17.74 12.61 12.68
C GLY A 150 -16.35 13.11 13.06
N SER A 151 -16.17 14.43 13.12
CA SER A 151 -14.90 15.06 13.49
C SER A 151 -14.79 15.34 15.00
N VAL A 152 -13.55 15.35 15.48
CA VAL A 152 -13.20 15.79 16.84
C VAL A 152 -12.32 17.02 16.74
N THR A 153 -12.64 18.06 17.50
CA THR A 153 -11.79 19.23 17.69
C THR A 153 -11.40 19.30 19.16
N VAL A 154 -10.11 19.52 19.44
CA VAL A 154 -9.57 19.77 20.77
C VAL A 154 -8.94 21.15 20.74
N ASP A 155 -9.54 22.10 21.45
CA ASP A 155 -9.08 23.49 21.48
C ASP A 155 -7.83 23.66 22.35
N ALA A 156 -7.09 24.77 22.18
CA ALA A 156 -5.81 25.01 22.86
C ALA A 156 -5.92 25.14 24.39
N ASP A 157 -7.11 25.37 24.95
CA ASP A 157 -7.39 25.43 26.39
C ASP A 157 -7.99 24.12 26.95
N GLU A 158 -8.05 23.07 26.12
CA GLU A 158 -8.67 21.79 26.44
C GLU A 158 -7.63 20.68 26.64
N SER A 159 -7.89 19.82 27.64
CA SER A 159 -7.08 18.62 27.88
C SER A 159 -7.97 17.38 27.92
N VAL A 160 -7.78 16.50 26.95
CA VAL A 160 -8.54 15.25 26.76
C VAL A 160 -7.68 14.02 27.09
N GLY A 161 -8.34 12.91 27.44
CA GLY A 161 -7.70 11.60 27.64
C GLY A 161 -7.27 10.97 26.30
N ASP A 162 -8.00 9.95 25.85
CA ASP A 162 -7.80 9.32 24.54
C ASP A 162 -8.69 9.94 23.45
N VAL A 163 -8.19 10.00 22.22
CA VAL A 163 -8.96 10.46 21.05
C VAL A 163 -9.00 9.38 19.99
N VAL A 164 -10.19 8.83 19.73
CA VAL A 164 -10.41 7.80 18.70
C VAL A 164 -11.44 8.30 17.68
N VAL A 165 -11.03 8.40 16.41
CA VAL A 165 -11.88 8.86 15.31
C VAL A 165 -11.89 7.84 14.17
N ILE A 166 -13.06 7.31 13.83
CA ILE A 166 -13.22 6.35 12.73
C ILE A 166 -14.03 7.00 11.61
N GLY A 167 -13.43 7.18 10.43
CA GLY A 167 -14.07 7.74 9.24
C GLY A 167 -14.36 9.24 9.32
N GLY A 168 -13.59 10.00 10.11
CA GLY A 168 -13.76 11.44 10.32
C GLY A 168 -12.42 12.16 10.51
N SER A 169 -12.41 13.46 10.82
CA SER A 169 -11.19 14.27 10.97
C SER A 169 -10.93 14.69 12.43
N ALA A 170 -9.67 14.68 12.86
CA ALA A 170 -9.26 15.15 14.18
C ALA A 170 -8.42 16.43 14.05
N HIS A 171 -8.86 17.51 14.69
CA HIS A 171 -8.12 18.78 14.78
C HIS A 171 -7.70 18.98 16.23
N ILE A 172 -6.40 18.93 16.50
CA ILE A 172 -5.88 18.98 17.86
C ILE A 172 -5.01 20.23 17.99
N GLN A 173 -5.40 21.13 18.89
CA GLN A 173 -4.66 22.33 19.26
C GLN A 173 -4.32 22.36 20.75
N GLY A 174 -4.92 21.48 21.57
CA GLY A 174 -4.67 21.36 23.01
C GLY A 174 -3.86 20.13 23.42
N GLU A 175 -4.00 19.73 24.68
CA GLU A 175 -3.26 18.60 25.27
C GLU A 175 -4.07 17.30 25.16
N VAL A 176 -3.44 16.24 24.65
CA VAL A 176 -3.96 14.87 24.68
C VAL A 176 -3.08 14.06 25.62
N LYS A 177 -3.63 13.65 26.76
CA LYS A 177 -2.89 12.89 27.77
C LYS A 177 -2.63 11.45 27.36
N GLY A 178 -3.51 10.91 26.51
CA GLY A 178 -3.51 9.53 26.06
C GLY A 178 -3.09 9.37 24.60
N ASP A 179 -3.65 8.37 23.93
CA ASP A 179 -3.35 8.03 22.54
C ASP A 179 -4.30 8.74 21.57
N VAL A 180 -3.79 9.05 20.37
CA VAL A 180 -4.61 9.56 19.25
C VAL A 180 -4.67 8.49 18.17
N MET A 181 -5.86 7.94 17.91
CA MET A 181 -6.10 6.96 16.86
C MET A 181 -7.11 7.47 15.85
N VAL A 182 -6.70 7.62 14.59
CA VAL A 182 -7.59 8.04 13.51
C VAL A 182 -7.56 7.05 12.34
N VAL A 183 -8.72 6.55 11.94
CA VAL A 183 -8.89 5.58 10.85
C VAL A 183 -9.61 6.24 9.68
N GLY A 184 -8.95 6.31 8.52
CA GLY A 184 -9.54 6.71 7.24
C GLY A 184 -9.87 8.20 7.10
N GLY A 185 -9.13 9.09 7.78
CA GLY A 185 -9.42 10.53 7.78
C GLY A 185 -8.19 11.43 7.97
N LEU A 186 -8.43 12.72 8.20
CA LEU A 186 -7.38 13.74 8.35
C LEU A 186 -7.09 14.02 9.82
N VAL A 187 -5.81 14.05 10.19
CA VAL A 187 -5.33 14.51 11.49
C VAL A 187 -4.55 15.80 11.29
N GLU A 188 -4.97 16.89 11.94
CA GLU A 188 -4.26 18.15 11.96
C GLU A 188 -3.80 18.45 13.39
N LEU A 189 -2.48 18.46 13.61
CA LEU A 189 -1.84 18.88 14.86
C LEU A 189 -1.40 20.35 14.71
N GLY A 190 -2.05 21.25 15.45
CA GLY A 190 -1.74 22.67 15.47
C GLY A 190 -0.51 23.03 16.31
N PRO A 191 -0.11 24.30 16.36
CA PRO A 191 1.12 24.75 17.01
C PRO A 191 1.15 24.60 18.52
N HIS A 192 0.00 24.40 19.15
CA HIS A 192 -0.15 24.18 20.59
C HIS A 192 -0.50 22.73 20.95
N ALA A 193 -0.51 21.83 19.95
CA ALA A 193 -0.83 20.43 20.16
C ALA A 193 0.28 19.72 20.94
N ASP A 194 -0.08 19.08 22.05
CA ASP A 194 0.82 18.26 22.84
C ASP A 194 0.16 16.89 23.09
N VAL A 195 0.66 15.85 22.42
CA VAL A 195 0.19 14.47 22.58
C VAL A 195 1.22 13.72 23.41
N ARG A 196 0.85 13.29 24.62
CA ARG A 196 1.81 12.65 25.54
C ARG A 196 2.26 11.26 25.09
N ASN A 197 1.38 10.49 24.45
CA ASN A 197 1.64 9.10 24.05
C ASN A 197 1.71 8.95 22.51
N ASP A 198 1.17 7.86 21.96
CA ASP A 198 1.35 7.47 20.57
C ASP A 198 0.26 8.12 19.67
N VAL A 199 0.65 8.47 18.44
CA VAL A 199 -0.27 8.95 17.39
C VAL A 199 -0.32 7.89 16.29
N THR A 200 -1.48 7.29 16.07
CA THR A 200 -1.71 6.26 15.06
C THR A 200 -2.72 6.73 14.02
N VAL A 201 -2.30 6.78 12.76
CA VAL A 201 -3.14 7.16 11.62
C VAL A 201 -3.21 6.01 10.63
N VAL A 202 -4.38 5.41 10.45
CA VAL A 202 -4.59 4.24 9.58
C VAL A 202 -5.37 4.66 8.35
N GLY A 203 -4.78 4.57 7.15
CA GLY A 203 -5.44 4.92 5.89
C GLY A 203 -5.82 6.39 5.74
N GLY A 204 -5.24 7.27 6.57
CA GLY A 204 -5.53 8.70 6.66
C GLY A 204 -4.39 9.60 6.18
N THR A 205 -4.45 10.89 6.49
CA THR A 205 -3.36 11.86 6.27
C THR A 205 -3.07 12.58 7.58
N LEU A 206 -1.79 12.74 7.93
CA LEU A 206 -1.36 13.57 9.07
C LEU A 206 -0.74 14.89 8.58
N ARG A 207 -1.18 16.01 9.13
CA ARG A 207 -0.54 17.33 9.00
C ARG A 207 -0.09 17.77 10.37
N ARG A 208 1.20 17.97 10.55
CA ARG A 208 1.81 18.36 11.82
C ARG A 208 2.46 19.73 11.68
N ASP A 209 2.07 20.66 12.55
CA ASP A 209 2.77 21.93 12.73
C ASP A 209 4.16 21.67 13.36
N PRO A 210 5.21 22.40 12.96
CA PRO A 210 6.54 22.26 13.56
C PRO A 210 6.58 22.43 15.09
N ASN A 211 5.64 23.17 15.67
CA ASN A 211 5.55 23.40 17.12
C ASN A 211 4.72 22.34 17.86
N ALA A 212 4.10 21.40 17.15
CA ALA A 212 3.35 20.30 17.76
C ALA A 212 4.31 19.28 18.39
N HIS A 213 4.01 18.85 19.62
CA HIS A 213 4.79 17.88 20.37
C HIS A 213 4.08 16.52 20.41
N ILE A 214 4.85 15.45 20.17
CA ILE A 214 4.40 14.06 20.28
C ILE A 214 5.41 13.37 21.19
N GLY A 215 5.00 12.99 22.39
CA GLY A 215 5.84 12.33 23.39
C GLY A 215 6.11 10.86 23.07
N GLY A 216 5.18 10.19 22.37
CA GLY A 216 5.32 8.80 21.93
C GLY A 216 5.72 8.65 20.46
N ARG A 217 5.37 7.49 19.89
CA ARG A 217 5.67 7.10 18.50
C ARG A 217 4.58 7.58 17.56
N LEU A 218 5.00 7.99 16.37
CA LEU A 218 4.11 8.29 15.26
C LEU A 218 4.01 7.10 14.31
N ASN A 219 2.84 6.47 14.26
CA ASN A 219 2.55 5.32 13.40
C ASN A 219 1.57 5.72 12.29
N GLU A 220 2.09 5.98 11.09
CA GLU A 220 1.27 6.22 9.90
C GLU A 220 1.18 4.95 9.05
N VAL A 221 0.04 4.28 9.12
CA VAL A 221 -0.26 3.09 8.32
C VAL A 221 -1.04 3.55 7.09
N GLY A 222 -0.35 4.07 6.09
CA GLY A 222 -0.97 4.45 4.82
C GLY A 222 -1.42 3.23 3.99
N PRO A 223 -2.25 3.42 2.94
CA PRO A 223 -2.62 2.36 1.99
C PRO A 223 -1.46 1.92 1.07
N GLY A 224 -0.24 2.40 1.31
CA GLY A 224 0.99 1.92 0.71
C GLY A 224 1.80 1.13 1.74
N LEU A 225 2.13 -0.11 1.42
CA LEU A 225 3.14 -0.90 2.14
C LEU A 225 4.47 -0.14 2.15
N ASN A 226 4.88 0.40 3.30
CA ASN A 226 6.24 0.91 3.52
C ASN A 226 7.19 -0.28 3.72
N LEU A 227 7.61 -0.94 2.63
CA LEU A 227 8.84 -1.74 2.65
C LEU A 227 10.04 -0.81 2.40
N HIS A 228 10.98 -0.82 3.35
CA HIS A 228 12.35 -0.31 3.27
C HIS A 228 12.73 0.41 1.95
N GLY A 229 12.52 1.74 1.89
CA GLY A 229 13.15 2.61 0.89
C GLY A 229 12.42 2.86 -0.43
N LEU A 230 11.29 2.20 -0.72
CA LEU A 230 10.49 2.49 -1.92
C LEU A 230 9.26 3.32 -1.56
N ARG A 231 9.35 4.66 -1.73
CA ARG A 231 8.18 5.54 -1.69
C ARG A 231 7.30 5.28 -2.91
N VAL A 232 6.35 4.35 -2.80
CA VAL A 232 5.27 4.22 -3.78
C VAL A 232 4.30 5.37 -3.54
N GLY A 233 4.21 6.28 -4.52
CA GLY A 233 3.44 7.51 -4.44
C GLY A 233 1.97 7.30 -4.07
N ARG A 234 1.49 8.23 -3.25
CA ARG A 234 0.11 8.53 -2.84
C ARG A 234 -0.95 7.96 -3.79
N VAL A 235 -1.66 6.92 -3.36
CA VAL A 235 -2.79 6.31 -4.08
C VAL A 235 -4.00 7.26 -4.01
N PRO A 236 -4.45 7.89 -5.11
CA PRO A 236 -5.53 8.88 -5.06
C PRO A 236 -6.88 8.17 -5.12
N PHE A 237 -7.59 8.06 -3.99
CA PHE A 237 -8.95 7.51 -3.90
C PHE A 237 -10.02 8.43 -4.52
N GLY A 238 -9.91 8.70 -5.82
CA GLY A 238 -10.96 9.38 -6.59
C GLY A 238 -11.86 8.41 -7.36
N PRO A 239 -13.04 8.84 -7.85
CA PRO A 239 -13.86 8.04 -8.75
C PRO A 239 -13.09 7.59 -10.00
N ALA A 240 -12.13 8.40 -10.46
CA ALA A 240 -11.19 8.01 -11.52
C ALA A 240 -10.33 6.79 -11.16
N MET A 241 -9.98 6.54 -9.89
CA MET A 241 -9.32 5.30 -9.43
C MET A 241 -10.31 4.16 -9.23
N LEU A 242 -11.59 4.43 -8.97
CA LEU A 242 -12.62 3.39 -9.08
C LEU A 242 -12.72 2.91 -10.53
N PHE A 243 -12.61 3.79 -11.52
CA PHE A 243 -12.55 3.40 -12.94
C PHE A 243 -11.20 2.81 -13.38
N TRP A 244 -10.07 3.40 -12.99
CA TRP A 244 -8.71 2.95 -13.38
C TRP A 244 -8.27 1.71 -12.58
N GLY A 245 -8.65 1.63 -11.31
CA GLY A 245 -8.43 0.50 -10.41
C GLY A 245 -9.42 -0.65 -10.64
N THR A 246 -10.62 -0.41 -11.16
CA THR A 246 -11.48 -1.51 -11.66
C THR A 246 -11.04 -2.01 -13.03
N MET A 247 -10.45 -1.18 -13.90
CA MET A 247 -9.85 -1.68 -15.15
C MET A 247 -8.57 -2.49 -14.89
N TRP A 248 -7.61 -1.96 -14.13
CA TRP A 248 -6.40 -2.70 -13.75
C TRP A 248 -6.71 -3.88 -12.83
N GLY A 249 -7.66 -3.73 -11.90
CA GLY A 249 -8.14 -4.81 -11.05
C GLY A 249 -8.94 -5.87 -11.81
N GLY A 250 -9.74 -5.47 -12.81
CA GLY A 250 -10.46 -6.36 -13.71
C GLY A 250 -9.51 -7.15 -14.61
N LEU A 251 -8.49 -6.48 -15.17
CA LEU A 251 -7.44 -7.11 -15.94
C LEU A 251 -6.60 -8.05 -15.07
N PHE A 252 -6.20 -7.62 -13.87
CA PHE A 252 -5.48 -8.48 -12.92
C PHE A 252 -6.32 -9.70 -12.50
N ALA A 253 -7.62 -9.51 -12.25
CA ALA A 253 -8.54 -10.61 -11.94
C ALA A 253 -8.71 -11.56 -13.13
N PHE A 254 -8.74 -11.04 -14.36
CA PHE A 254 -8.78 -11.85 -15.58
C PHE A 254 -7.48 -12.65 -15.75
N ILE A 255 -6.32 -11.99 -15.67
CA ILE A 255 -5.00 -12.63 -15.76
C ILE A 255 -4.85 -13.70 -14.67
N SER A 256 -5.22 -13.38 -13.43
CA SER A 256 -5.21 -14.34 -12.31
C SER A 256 -6.10 -15.55 -12.59
N THR A 257 -7.27 -15.34 -13.20
CA THR A 257 -8.18 -16.43 -13.61
C THR A 257 -7.55 -17.28 -14.71
N VAL A 258 -6.94 -16.68 -15.73
CA VAL A 258 -6.25 -17.41 -16.81
C VAL A 258 -5.09 -18.24 -16.26
N ILE A 259 -4.26 -17.66 -15.38
CA ILE A 259 -3.18 -18.39 -14.71
C ILE A 259 -3.73 -19.54 -13.87
N ARG A 260 -4.81 -19.32 -13.12
CA ARG A 260 -5.47 -20.37 -12.33
C ARG A 260 -5.98 -21.51 -13.21
N ILE A 261 -6.59 -21.20 -14.35
CA ILE A 261 -7.05 -22.21 -15.32
C ILE A 261 -5.86 -22.99 -15.88
N ALA A 262 -4.76 -22.32 -16.25
CA ALA A 262 -3.56 -22.97 -16.74
C ALA A 262 -2.98 -23.95 -15.70
N ILE A 263 -2.90 -23.53 -14.43
CA ILE A 263 -2.45 -24.38 -13.32
C ILE A 263 -3.39 -25.58 -13.14
N LEU A 264 -4.71 -25.36 -13.16
CA LEU A 264 -5.69 -26.45 -13.06
C LEU A 264 -5.59 -27.44 -14.21
N CYS A 265 -5.39 -26.98 -15.44
CA CYS A 265 -5.16 -27.85 -16.59
C CYS A 265 -3.90 -28.71 -16.43
N ILE A 266 -2.80 -28.10 -15.97
CA ILE A 266 -1.54 -28.82 -15.71
C ILE A 266 -1.74 -29.88 -14.62
N LEU A 267 -2.35 -29.51 -13.49
CA LEU A 267 -2.61 -30.42 -12.38
C LEU A 267 -3.55 -31.56 -12.77
N ALA A 268 -4.63 -31.26 -13.50
CA ALA A 268 -5.56 -32.27 -13.97
C ALA A 268 -4.91 -33.23 -14.98
N SER A 269 -4.02 -32.72 -15.83
CA SER A 269 -3.23 -33.54 -16.76
C SER A 269 -2.25 -34.44 -16.01
N LEU A 270 -1.60 -33.92 -14.97
CA LEU A 270 -0.73 -34.69 -14.09
C LEU A 270 -1.51 -35.81 -13.36
N VAL A 271 -2.72 -35.51 -12.87
CA VAL A 271 -3.59 -36.51 -12.24
C VAL A 271 -3.97 -37.63 -13.22
N LEU A 272 -4.31 -37.28 -14.46
CA LEU A 272 -4.57 -38.28 -15.51
C LEU A 272 -3.32 -39.09 -15.84
N LEU A 273 -2.14 -38.47 -15.86
CA LEU A 273 -0.88 -39.16 -16.13
C LEU A 273 -0.57 -40.22 -15.05
N VAL A 274 -0.83 -39.90 -13.77
CA VAL A 274 -0.54 -40.80 -12.64
C VAL A 274 -1.61 -41.88 -12.47
N GLY A 275 -2.88 -41.59 -12.79
CA GLY A 275 -4.00 -42.46 -12.42
C GLY A 275 -5.20 -42.36 -13.35
N HIS A 276 -4.99 -42.47 -14.66
CA HIS A 276 -6.06 -42.44 -15.68
C HIS A 276 -7.27 -43.32 -15.31
N ASP A 277 -7.04 -44.59 -15.01
CA ASP A 277 -8.10 -45.56 -14.69
C ASP A 277 -8.82 -45.26 -13.36
N TYR A 278 -8.17 -44.54 -12.45
CA TYR A 278 -8.79 -44.10 -11.20
C TYR A 278 -9.77 -42.95 -11.46
N VAL A 279 -9.37 -41.97 -12.27
CA VAL A 279 -10.21 -40.84 -12.66
C VAL A 279 -11.42 -41.31 -13.48
N GLU A 280 -11.24 -42.26 -14.39
CA GLU A 280 -12.33 -42.79 -15.22
C GLU A 280 -13.39 -43.55 -14.39
N ARG A 281 -12.95 -44.27 -13.35
CA ARG A 281 -13.86 -44.92 -12.39
C ARG A 281 -14.63 -43.92 -11.53
N ILE A 282 -14.00 -42.82 -11.14
CA ILE A 282 -14.69 -41.75 -10.39
C ILE A 282 -15.66 -41.00 -11.31
N SER A 283 -15.30 -40.74 -12.57
CA SER A 283 -16.13 -39.97 -13.51
C SER A 283 -17.39 -40.71 -13.92
N THR A 284 -17.31 -42.02 -14.15
CA THR A 284 -18.49 -42.86 -14.44
C THR A 284 -19.50 -42.88 -13.29
N ARG A 285 -19.02 -42.88 -12.04
CA ARG A 285 -19.89 -42.79 -10.85
C ARG A 285 -20.48 -41.39 -10.65
N ALA A 286 -19.68 -40.34 -10.81
CA ALA A 286 -20.17 -38.97 -10.77
C ALA A 286 -21.27 -38.71 -11.81
N ALA A 287 -21.19 -39.38 -12.97
CA ALA A 287 -22.18 -39.30 -14.04
C ALA A 287 -23.46 -40.08 -13.75
N ALA A 288 -23.37 -41.21 -13.04
CA ALA A 288 -24.52 -42.07 -12.76
C ALA A 288 -25.49 -41.41 -11.76
N GLU A 289 -24.97 -40.76 -10.71
CA GLU A 289 -25.79 -40.16 -9.64
C GLU A 289 -25.26 -38.79 -9.19
N PRO A 290 -25.29 -37.76 -10.06
CA PRO A 290 -24.67 -36.46 -9.79
C PRO A 290 -25.28 -35.75 -8.58
N VAL A 291 -26.59 -35.90 -8.36
CA VAL A 291 -27.29 -35.31 -7.21
C VAL A 291 -26.86 -35.97 -5.91
N LYS A 292 -26.74 -37.32 -5.88
CA LYS A 292 -26.28 -38.03 -4.69
C LYS A 292 -24.82 -37.71 -4.39
N ALA A 293 -23.96 -37.71 -5.41
CA ALA A 293 -22.57 -37.29 -5.26
C ALA A 293 -22.44 -35.85 -4.75
N GLY A 294 -23.25 -34.92 -5.26
CA GLY A 294 -23.31 -33.55 -4.75
C GLY A 294 -23.75 -33.47 -3.28
N LEU A 295 -24.83 -34.16 -2.91
CA LEU A 295 -25.33 -34.19 -1.53
C LEU A 295 -24.33 -34.81 -0.56
N VAL A 296 -23.70 -35.93 -0.93
CA VAL A 296 -22.64 -36.55 -0.13
C VAL A 296 -21.41 -35.64 -0.05
N GLY A 297 -21.06 -34.94 -1.13
CA GLY A 297 -19.97 -33.97 -1.14
C GLY A 297 -20.23 -32.80 -0.19
N VAL A 298 -21.44 -32.23 -0.22
CA VAL A 298 -21.85 -31.15 0.70
C VAL A 298 -21.88 -31.65 2.14
N LEU A 299 -22.47 -32.82 2.42
CA LEU A 299 -22.50 -33.41 3.76
C LEU A 299 -21.08 -33.68 4.28
N ALA A 300 -20.21 -34.22 3.42
CA ALA A 300 -18.82 -34.51 3.76
C ALA A 300 -18.05 -33.21 4.05
N GLN A 301 -18.22 -32.15 3.25
CA GLN A 301 -17.60 -30.85 3.52
C GLN A 301 -18.14 -30.22 4.82
N LEU A 302 -19.47 -30.25 5.01
CA LEU A 302 -20.15 -29.70 6.17
C LEU A 302 -19.71 -30.40 7.46
N LEU A 303 -19.43 -31.70 7.43
CA LEU A 303 -18.99 -32.46 8.61
C LEU A 303 -17.47 -32.41 8.79
N PHE A 304 -16.71 -32.58 7.70
CA PHE A 304 -15.25 -32.68 7.74
C PHE A 304 -14.58 -31.35 8.05
N LEU A 305 -15.05 -30.24 7.49
CA LEU A 305 -14.43 -28.93 7.71
C LEU A 305 -14.49 -28.47 9.18
N PRO A 306 -15.65 -28.46 9.88
CA PRO A 306 -15.68 -28.09 11.29
C PRO A 306 -14.93 -29.10 12.15
N LEU A 307 -15.00 -30.40 11.84
CA LEU A 307 -14.25 -31.42 12.56
C LEU A 307 -12.74 -31.21 12.43
N LEU A 308 -12.25 -30.86 11.23
CA LEU A 308 -10.85 -30.53 10.99
C LEU A 308 -10.43 -29.30 11.82
N ILE A 309 -11.24 -28.24 11.83
CA ILE A 309 -10.97 -27.03 12.62
C ILE A 309 -10.92 -27.36 14.12
N VAL A 310 -11.92 -28.06 14.65
CA VAL A 310 -11.95 -28.49 16.06
C VAL A 310 -10.75 -29.37 16.38
N THR A 311 -10.40 -30.32 15.52
CA THR A 311 -9.23 -31.18 15.69
C THR A 311 -7.96 -30.35 15.76
N ILE A 312 -7.75 -29.40 14.85
CA ILE A 312 -6.59 -28.50 14.85
C ILE A 312 -6.54 -27.69 16.15
N VAL A 313 -7.66 -27.12 16.59
CA VAL A 313 -7.73 -26.33 17.83
C VAL A 313 -7.35 -27.19 19.04
N VAL A 314 -7.90 -28.40 19.16
CA VAL A 314 -7.55 -29.35 20.22
C VAL A 314 -6.08 -29.73 20.16
N LEU A 315 -5.54 -29.92 18.95
CA LEU A 315 -4.13 -30.26 18.73
C LEU A 315 -3.19 -29.11 19.13
N VAL A 316 -3.58 -27.87 18.92
CA VAL A 316 -2.81 -26.69 19.34
C VAL A 316 -2.82 -26.54 20.86
N VAL A 317 -3.94 -26.83 21.52
CA VAL A 317 -4.07 -26.69 22.99
C VAL A 317 -3.38 -27.83 23.75
N THR A 318 -3.18 -28.99 23.12
CA THR A 318 -2.59 -30.17 23.77
C THR A 318 -1.08 -30.24 23.59
N ILE A 319 -0.36 -30.57 24.66
CA ILE A 319 1.12 -30.77 24.61
C ILE A 319 1.49 -31.89 23.63
N ILE A 320 0.70 -32.97 23.61
CA ILE A 320 0.85 -34.10 22.67
C ILE A 320 0.50 -33.67 21.23
N GLY A 321 -0.31 -32.63 21.06
CA GLY A 321 -0.75 -32.18 19.76
C GLY A 321 0.32 -31.41 18.98
N ILE A 322 1.24 -30.69 19.63
CA ILE A 322 2.33 -29.97 18.95
C ILE A 322 3.10 -30.86 17.94
N PRO A 323 3.58 -32.08 18.27
CA PRO A 323 4.22 -32.94 17.27
C PRO A 323 3.25 -33.42 16.19
N PHE A 324 1.98 -33.68 16.51
CA PHE A 324 0.96 -34.06 15.53
C PHE A 324 0.53 -32.89 14.63
N LEU A 325 0.69 -31.64 15.07
CA LEU A 325 0.37 -30.44 14.30
C LEU A 325 1.22 -30.37 13.04
N ALA A 326 2.45 -30.91 13.08
CA ALA A 326 3.30 -31.05 11.91
C ALA A 326 2.69 -31.97 10.82
N LEU A 327 1.76 -32.87 11.17
CA LEU A 327 1.08 -33.75 10.22
C LEU A 327 -0.12 -33.07 9.53
N VAL A 328 -0.74 -32.07 10.15
CA VAL A 328 -1.89 -31.33 9.61
C VAL A 328 -1.66 -30.83 8.17
N PRO A 329 -0.54 -30.18 7.80
CA PRO A 329 -0.32 -29.75 6.42
C PRO A 329 -0.32 -30.91 5.41
N PHE A 330 0.15 -32.10 5.80
CA PHE A 330 0.10 -33.29 4.94
C PHE A 330 -1.33 -33.81 4.76
N VAL A 331 -2.16 -33.76 5.81
CA VAL A 331 -3.59 -34.10 5.72
C VAL A 331 -4.33 -33.13 4.80
N VAL A 332 -4.08 -31.82 4.95
CA VAL A 332 -4.65 -30.78 4.09
C VAL A 332 -4.19 -30.97 2.64
N LEU A 333 -2.91 -31.28 2.42
CA LEU A 333 -2.38 -31.56 1.07
C LEU A 333 -3.08 -32.79 0.44
N GLY A 334 -3.24 -33.87 1.20
CA GLY A 334 -3.98 -35.05 0.75
C GLY A 334 -5.43 -34.71 0.37
N LEU A 335 -6.10 -33.89 1.17
CA LEU A 335 -7.45 -33.40 0.87
C LEU A 335 -7.47 -32.58 -0.43
N VAL A 336 -6.51 -31.68 -0.65
CA VAL A 336 -6.39 -30.89 -1.88
C VAL A 336 -6.21 -31.80 -3.10
N VAL A 337 -5.38 -32.84 -3.00
CA VAL A 337 -5.20 -33.81 -4.08
C VAL A 337 -6.52 -34.53 -4.38
N LEU A 338 -7.25 -35.00 -3.36
CA LEU A 338 -8.55 -35.64 -3.54
C LEU A 338 -9.58 -34.70 -4.20
N LEU A 339 -9.58 -33.42 -3.80
CA LEU A 339 -10.42 -32.39 -4.40
C LEU A 339 -10.09 -32.20 -5.89
N ILE A 340 -8.80 -32.10 -6.25
CA ILE A 340 -8.36 -31.96 -7.64
C ILE A 340 -8.80 -33.18 -8.45
N VAL A 341 -8.57 -34.40 -7.93
CA VAL A 341 -8.98 -35.64 -8.61
C VAL A 341 -10.49 -35.67 -8.85
N GLY A 342 -11.28 -35.30 -7.84
CA GLY A 342 -12.73 -35.20 -7.95
C GLY A 342 -13.16 -34.18 -9.01
N PHE A 343 -12.58 -32.97 -8.98
CA PHE A 343 -12.84 -31.94 -9.98
C PHE A 343 -12.46 -32.39 -11.39
N THR A 344 -11.30 -33.04 -11.57
CA THR A 344 -10.85 -33.60 -12.85
C THR A 344 -11.84 -34.62 -13.39
N ALA A 345 -12.42 -35.48 -12.53
CA ALA A 345 -13.43 -36.46 -12.95
C ALA A 345 -14.72 -35.78 -13.46
N VAL A 346 -15.19 -34.73 -12.78
CA VAL A 346 -16.35 -33.94 -13.23
C VAL A 346 -16.02 -33.20 -14.53
N ALA A 347 -14.86 -32.55 -14.61
CA ALA A 347 -14.41 -31.86 -15.81
C ALA A 347 -14.29 -32.82 -17.01
N TYR A 348 -13.73 -34.02 -16.82
CA TYR A 348 -13.67 -35.05 -17.86
C TYR A 348 -15.07 -35.40 -18.40
N GLN A 349 -16.04 -35.58 -17.50
CA GLN A 349 -17.41 -35.89 -17.87
C GLN A 349 -18.08 -34.75 -18.65
N VAL A 350 -17.93 -33.51 -18.18
CA VAL A 350 -18.44 -32.31 -18.87
C VAL A 350 -17.78 -32.17 -20.24
N GLY A 351 -16.47 -32.37 -20.31
CA GLY A 351 -15.70 -32.35 -21.54
C GLY A 351 -16.19 -33.38 -22.54
N ARG A 352 -16.44 -34.61 -22.10
CA ARG A 352 -16.98 -35.68 -22.95
C ARG A 352 -18.36 -35.33 -23.52
N LEU A 353 -19.23 -34.73 -22.71
CA LEU A 353 -20.55 -34.25 -23.17
C LEU A 353 -20.41 -33.15 -24.23
N VAL A 354 -19.51 -32.18 -24.02
CA VAL A 354 -19.25 -31.09 -24.96
C VAL A 354 -18.64 -31.62 -26.26
N SER A 355 -17.62 -32.47 -26.18
CA SER A 355 -16.97 -33.10 -27.34
C SER A 355 -17.92 -33.96 -28.17
N ALA A 356 -18.84 -34.68 -27.52
CA ALA A 356 -19.87 -35.46 -28.21
C ALA A 356 -20.86 -34.56 -28.98
N ARG A 357 -21.23 -33.40 -28.43
CA ARG A 357 -22.11 -32.42 -29.10
C ARG A 357 -21.44 -31.75 -30.30
N LEU A 358 -20.13 -31.57 -30.24
CA LEU A 358 -19.32 -31.00 -31.32
C LEU A 358 -18.90 -32.03 -32.38
N GLY A 359 -19.37 -33.29 -32.28
CA GLY A 359 -19.04 -34.36 -33.24
C GLY A 359 -17.58 -34.85 -33.17
N SER A 360 -16.81 -34.43 -32.17
CA SER A 360 -15.40 -34.77 -31.98
C SER A 360 -15.24 -35.90 -30.97
N ALA A 361 -15.86 -37.06 -31.24
CA ALA A 361 -15.96 -38.18 -30.31
C ALA A 361 -14.61 -38.86 -29.97
N THR A 362 -13.53 -38.55 -30.68
CA THR A 362 -12.21 -39.21 -30.57
C THR A 362 -11.10 -38.26 -30.11
N LEU A 363 -11.42 -37.28 -29.27
CA LEU A 363 -10.39 -36.42 -28.66
C LEU A 363 -9.56 -37.21 -27.64
N ASN A 364 -8.26 -36.92 -27.59
CA ASN A 364 -7.32 -37.44 -26.60
C ASN A 364 -7.84 -37.12 -25.17
N PRO A 365 -7.83 -38.07 -24.19
CA PRO A 365 -8.33 -37.84 -22.83
C PRO A 365 -7.90 -36.53 -22.17
N TYR A 366 -6.64 -36.10 -22.40
CA TYR A 366 -6.14 -34.81 -21.91
C TYR A 366 -6.90 -33.60 -22.49
N LEU A 367 -7.19 -33.62 -23.80
CA LEU A 367 -7.96 -32.57 -24.45
C LEU A 367 -9.41 -32.57 -23.98
N THR A 368 -9.99 -33.75 -23.73
CA THR A 368 -11.34 -33.87 -23.17
C THR A 368 -11.43 -33.18 -21.80
N VAL A 369 -10.46 -33.39 -20.92
CA VAL A 369 -10.41 -32.67 -19.62
C VAL A 369 -10.26 -31.18 -19.82
N ILE A 370 -9.35 -30.71 -20.68
CA ILE A 370 -9.14 -29.28 -20.92
C ILE A 370 -10.42 -28.63 -21.44
N VAL A 371 -11.10 -29.25 -22.40
CA VAL A 371 -12.40 -28.77 -22.92
C VAL A 371 -13.43 -28.72 -21.79
N GLY A 372 -13.45 -29.72 -20.91
CA GLY A 372 -14.32 -29.75 -19.74
C GLY A 372 -14.04 -28.65 -18.73
N ILE A 373 -12.77 -28.42 -18.37
CA ILE A 373 -12.34 -27.33 -17.49
C ILE A 373 -12.75 -25.99 -18.08
N LEU A 374 -12.45 -25.77 -19.36
CA LEU A 374 -12.86 -24.54 -20.06
C LEU A 374 -14.37 -24.38 -20.06
N ALA A 375 -15.14 -25.43 -20.33
CA ALA A 375 -16.61 -25.38 -20.31
C ALA A 375 -17.17 -25.01 -18.93
N VAL A 376 -16.64 -25.60 -17.85
CA VAL A 376 -17.05 -25.28 -16.46
C VAL A 376 -16.69 -23.84 -16.08
N LEU A 377 -15.51 -23.36 -16.50
CA LEU A 377 -15.02 -22.02 -16.16
C LEU A 377 -15.45 -20.92 -17.16
N THR A 378 -16.08 -21.27 -18.27
CA THR A 378 -16.53 -20.31 -19.30
C THR A 378 -17.45 -19.22 -18.71
N PRO A 379 -18.47 -19.54 -17.89
CA PRO A 379 -19.33 -18.50 -17.31
C PRO A 379 -18.55 -17.55 -16.39
N VAL A 380 -17.57 -18.06 -15.63
CA VAL A 380 -16.69 -17.22 -14.79
C VAL A 380 -15.83 -16.32 -15.65
N LEU A 381 -15.20 -16.86 -16.70
CA LEU A 381 -14.40 -16.09 -17.65
C LEU A 381 -15.23 -14.98 -18.32
N LEU A 382 -16.45 -15.30 -18.77
CA LEU A 382 -17.32 -14.34 -19.42
C LEU A 382 -17.75 -13.23 -18.45
N GLY A 383 -18.08 -13.58 -17.21
CA GLY A 383 -18.37 -12.62 -16.16
C GLY A 383 -17.17 -11.74 -15.82
N ARG A 384 -15.95 -12.29 -15.82
CA ARG A 384 -14.71 -11.53 -15.59
C ARG A 384 -14.43 -10.57 -16.76
N ILE A 385 -14.61 -11.01 -18.00
CA ILE A 385 -14.45 -10.17 -19.20
C ILE A 385 -15.46 -9.01 -19.19
N LEU A 386 -16.73 -9.28 -18.86
CA LEU A 386 -17.76 -8.24 -18.70
C LEU A 386 -17.39 -7.25 -17.59
N GLY A 387 -16.78 -7.74 -16.51
CA GLY A 387 -16.26 -6.91 -15.41
C GLY A 387 -15.11 -5.98 -15.79
N ILE A 388 -14.38 -6.24 -16.90
CA ILE A 388 -13.33 -5.35 -17.40
C ILE A 388 -13.93 -4.03 -17.93
N GLY A 389 -15.18 -4.04 -18.42
CA GLY A 389 -15.87 -2.84 -18.88
C GLY A 389 -16.27 -1.86 -17.77
N GLY A 390 -15.80 -2.08 -16.55
CA GLY A 390 -15.90 -1.14 -15.44
C GLY A 390 -17.25 -1.20 -14.71
N PRO A 391 -17.49 -0.24 -13.80
CA PRO A 391 -18.64 -0.26 -12.90
C PRO A 391 -20.00 -0.14 -13.61
N LEU A 392 -20.02 0.33 -14.87
CA LEU A 392 -21.25 0.42 -15.67
C LEU A 392 -21.79 -0.97 -16.09
N LEU A 393 -20.89 -1.92 -16.38
CA LEU A 393 -21.27 -3.30 -16.75
C LEU A 393 -21.36 -4.25 -15.56
N LEU A 394 -20.93 -3.80 -14.38
CA LEU A 394 -20.96 -4.58 -13.14
C LEU A 394 -22.33 -5.17 -12.77
N PRO A 395 -23.48 -4.46 -12.89
CA PRO A 395 -24.79 -5.07 -12.60
C PRO A 395 -25.14 -6.22 -13.56
N LEU A 396 -24.62 -6.19 -14.79
CA LEU A 396 -24.80 -7.27 -15.77
C LEU A 396 -23.78 -8.41 -15.57
N ALA A 397 -22.56 -8.08 -15.15
CA ALA A 397 -21.50 -9.05 -14.90
C ALA A 397 -21.74 -9.87 -13.63
N LEU A 398 -22.31 -9.27 -12.58
CA LEU A 398 -22.59 -9.92 -11.30
C LEU A 398 -23.39 -11.23 -11.39
N PRO A 399 -24.55 -11.28 -12.06
CA PRO A 399 -25.31 -12.53 -12.16
C PRO A 399 -24.54 -13.61 -12.93
N VAL A 400 -23.81 -13.25 -13.98
CA VAL A 400 -22.98 -14.19 -14.75
C VAL A 400 -21.84 -14.75 -13.90
N LEU A 401 -21.17 -13.89 -13.12
CA LEU A 401 -20.14 -14.29 -12.16
C LEU A 401 -20.70 -15.18 -11.06
N LEU A 402 -21.88 -14.88 -10.53
CA LEU A 402 -22.53 -15.67 -9.50
C LEU A 402 -22.88 -17.06 -10.02
N ILE A 403 -23.46 -17.15 -11.21
CA ILE A 403 -23.78 -18.43 -11.86
C ILE A 403 -22.50 -19.23 -12.13
N GLY A 404 -21.44 -18.59 -12.64
CA GLY A 404 -20.16 -19.24 -12.88
C GLY A 404 -19.52 -19.75 -11.59
N PHE A 405 -19.52 -18.94 -10.54
CA PHE A 405 -18.99 -19.32 -9.23
C PHE A 405 -19.79 -20.48 -8.63
N LEU A 406 -21.12 -20.45 -8.75
CA LEU A 406 -21.98 -21.54 -8.29
C LEU A 406 -21.72 -22.83 -9.06
N ALA A 407 -21.59 -22.76 -10.39
CA ALA A 407 -21.27 -23.91 -11.23
C ALA A 407 -19.88 -24.49 -10.88
N GLU A 408 -18.88 -23.64 -10.65
CA GLU A 408 -17.55 -24.05 -10.20
C GLU A 408 -17.61 -24.74 -8.84
N TYR A 409 -18.29 -24.12 -7.86
CA TYR A 409 -18.46 -24.69 -6.52
C TYR A 409 -19.18 -26.05 -6.56
N LEU A 410 -20.23 -26.18 -7.38
CA LEU A 410 -20.91 -27.44 -7.60
C LEU A 410 -19.98 -28.50 -8.22
N ALA A 411 -19.12 -28.13 -9.15
CA ALA A 411 -18.16 -29.07 -9.73
C ALA A 411 -17.16 -29.61 -8.68
N TRP A 412 -16.65 -28.74 -7.80
CA TRP A 412 -15.76 -29.15 -6.71
C TRP A 412 -16.47 -30.04 -5.69
N THR A 413 -17.69 -29.70 -5.28
CA THR A 413 -18.47 -30.45 -4.29
C THR A 413 -18.88 -31.83 -4.82
N VAL A 414 -19.42 -31.90 -6.03
CA VAL A 414 -19.80 -33.17 -6.68
C VAL A 414 -18.58 -34.06 -6.88
N GLY A 415 -17.46 -33.46 -7.32
CA GLY A 415 -16.20 -34.18 -7.48
C GLY A 415 -15.70 -34.80 -6.18
N PHE A 416 -15.71 -34.02 -5.10
CA PHE A 416 -15.34 -34.50 -3.76
C PHE A 416 -16.25 -35.63 -3.27
N GLY A 417 -17.56 -35.48 -3.43
CA GLY A 417 -18.52 -36.51 -3.02
C GLY A 417 -18.39 -37.80 -3.82
N ALA A 418 -18.09 -37.73 -5.12
CA ALA A 418 -17.83 -38.90 -5.95
C ALA A 418 -16.60 -39.69 -5.46
N VAL A 419 -15.54 -38.98 -5.03
CA VAL A 419 -14.35 -39.59 -4.42
C VAL A 419 -14.69 -40.24 -3.08
N ALA A 420 -15.48 -39.58 -2.23
CA ALA A 420 -15.91 -40.11 -0.93
C ALA A 420 -16.74 -41.39 -1.11
N LEU A 421 -17.76 -41.37 -1.98
CA LEU A 421 -18.60 -42.53 -2.28
C LEU A 421 -17.79 -43.73 -2.77
N ASN A 422 -16.81 -43.50 -3.65
CA ASN A 422 -15.95 -44.58 -4.17
C ASN A 422 -15.13 -45.27 -3.07
N GLN A 423 -14.78 -44.56 -1.98
CA GLN A 423 -14.07 -45.17 -0.86
C GLN A 423 -14.97 -45.99 0.07
N PHE A 424 -16.23 -45.60 0.26
CA PHE A 424 -17.17 -46.34 1.12
C PHE A 424 -17.55 -47.69 0.52
N ASP A 425 -17.87 -47.74 -0.78
CA ASP A 425 -18.20 -49.01 -1.47
C ASP A 425 -17.04 -50.01 -1.47
N LYS A 426 -15.80 -49.53 -1.60
CA LYS A 426 -14.62 -50.39 -1.55
C LYS A 426 -14.48 -51.09 -0.20
N LYS A 427 -14.89 -50.43 0.89
CA LYS A 427 -14.89 -51.02 2.24
C LYS A 427 -16.01 -52.05 2.40
N GLU A 428 -17.19 -51.77 1.86
CA GLU A 428 -18.34 -52.68 1.93
C GLU A 428 -18.12 -53.97 1.12
N SER A 429 -17.59 -53.83 -0.10
CA SER A 429 -17.23 -54.98 -0.95
C SER A 429 -16.05 -55.80 -0.40
N ALA A 430 -15.07 -55.17 0.25
CA ALA A 430 -14.01 -55.89 0.97
C ALA A 430 -14.56 -56.63 2.21
N SER A 431 -15.54 -56.06 2.92
CA SER A 431 -16.21 -56.70 4.05
C SER A 431 -17.09 -57.88 3.62
N ALA A 432 -17.74 -57.79 2.46
CA ALA A 432 -18.58 -58.86 1.92
C ALA A 432 -17.79 -60.04 1.31
N ALA A 433 -16.53 -59.82 0.90
CA ALA A 433 -15.66 -60.87 0.37
C ALA A 433 -14.78 -61.55 1.45
N GLY A 434 -14.75 -60.99 2.66
CA GLY A 434 -13.93 -61.48 3.79
C GLY A 434 -14.72 -62.15 4.93
N GLY A 435 -16.05 -62.24 4.81
CA GLY A 435 -16.93 -63.04 5.68
C GLY A 435 -17.51 -64.20 4.90
#